data_AF-A0A938TP86-F1
#
_entry.id   AF-A0A938TP86-F1
#
_cell.length_a   1.000
_cell.length_b   1.000
_cell.length_c   1.000
_cell.angle_alpha   90.00
_cell.angle_beta   90.00
_cell.angle_gamma   90.00
#
_symmetry.space_group_name_H-M   'P 1'
#
loop_
_entity.id
_entity.type
_entity.pdbx_description
1 polymer ?
#
loop_
_entity_poly.entity_id
_entity_poly.type
_entity_poly.pdbx_seq_one_letter_code
_entity_poly.pdbx_strand_id
1 'polypeptide(L)'
;MFRGASKVTLDDKGRMVLPTRQRQRALERSEGQLVVTIDRDPCLLIYPLPDWEQIERKLMSLPTLQERSRRLQRLMVGHATEIDLDAQGRVLLPPELREYAGLSRHAMLIGQGNRLELWDEARWSERRDYWVKSEETATDLSAELDSLSL
;
A
#
# COMPACT_ATOMS: atom_id res chain seq x y z
N MET A 1 -0.01 -14.24 1.51
CA MET A 1 -0.79 -13.11 2.07
C MET A 1 0.10 -12.32 3.03
N PHE A 2 0.18 -11.00 2.85
CA PHE A 2 0.87 -10.08 3.74
C PHE A 2 0.02 -9.78 4.97
N ARG A 3 0.64 -9.71 6.15
CA ARG A 3 0.00 -9.42 7.43
C ARG A 3 0.97 -8.74 8.39
N GLY A 4 0.40 -8.04 9.38
CA GLY A 4 1.12 -7.44 10.50
C GLY A 4 1.55 -6.00 10.22
N ALA A 5 1.89 -5.27 11.29
CA ALA A 5 2.41 -3.92 11.25
C ALA A 5 3.89 -3.93 11.67
N SER A 6 4.76 -3.22 10.95
CA SER A 6 6.20 -3.20 11.24
C SER A 6 6.76 -1.80 11.02
N LYS A 7 7.54 -1.33 12.00
CA LYS A 7 8.36 -0.13 11.81
C LYS A 7 9.48 -0.45 10.83
N VAL A 8 9.68 0.42 9.85
CA VAL A 8 10.74 0.33 8.85
C VAL A 8 11.39 1.70 8.70
N THR A 9 12.57 1.72 8.09
CA THR A 9 13.28 2.98 7.82
C THR A 9 13.66 3.06 6.35
N LEU A 10 13.65 4.29 5.85
CA LEU A 10 14.22 4.63 4.55
C LEU A 10 15.63 5.16 4.74
N ASP A 11 16.53 4.79 3.84
CA ASP A 11 17.85 5.42 3.75
C ASP A 11 17.80 6.73 2.96
N ASP A 12 18.94 7.43 2.90
CA ASP A 12 19.06 8.74 2.23
C ASP A 12 18.74 8.69 0.72
N LYS A 13 18.74 7.50 0.12
CA LYS A 13 18.38 7.29 -1.30
C LYS A 13 16.90 6.93 -1.46
N GLY A 14 16.14 6.85 -0.38
CA GLY A 14 14.74 6.42 -0.40
C GLY A 14 14.58 4.91 -0.55
N ARG A 15 15.59 4.11 -0.20
CA ARG A 15 15.49 2.65 -0.19
C ARG A 15 15.00 2.15 1.15
N MET A 16 14.12 1.16 1.11
CA MET A 16 13.57 0.49 2.29
C MET A 16 13.91 -0.99 2.23
N VAL A 17 14.41 -1.56 3.33
CA VAL A 17 14.54 -3.02 3.48
C VAL A 17 13.16 -3.62 3.72
N LEU A 18 12.75 -4.57 2.89
CA LEU A 18 11.51 -5.31 3.13
C LEU A 18 11.73 -6.29 4.29
N PRO A 19 10.90 -6.29 5.36
CA PRO A 19 11.11 -7.20 6.46
C PRO A 19 11.00 -8.66 6.00
N THR A 20 11.73 -9.57 6.67
CA THR A 20 12.01 -10.93 6.18
C THR A 20 10.77 -11.69 5.71
N ARG A 21 9.67 -11.61 6.47
CA ARG A 21 8.43 -12.32 6.14
C ARG A 21 7.79 -11.75 4.87
N GLN A 22 7.72 -10.43 4.74
CA GLN A 22 7.19 -9.75 3.57
C GLN A 22 8.10 -10.00 2.35
N ARG A 23 9.42 -9.94 2.51
CA ARG A 23 10.40 -10.27 1.46
C ARG A 23 10.17 -11.67 0.89
N GLN A 24 10.07 -12.67 1.76
CA GLN A 24 9.84 -14.05 1.33
C GLN A 24 8.53 -14.18 0.55
N ARG A 25 7.45 -13.51 1.00
CA ARG A 25 6.16 -13.53 0.29
C ARG A 25 6.19 -12.82 -1.07
N ALA A 26 6.96 -11.75 -1.21
CA ALA A 26 7.15 -11.08 -2.49
C ALA A 26 7.93 -11.98 -3.47
N LEU A 27 9.02 -12.60 -3.01
CA LEU A 27 9.80 -13.55 -3.81
C LEU A 27 8.96 -14.76 -4.25
N GLU A 28 8.19 -15.36 -3.34
CA GLU A 28 7.33 -16.51 -3.65
C GLU A 28 6.20 -16.19 -4.65
N ARG A 29 5.72 -14.94 -4.70
CA ARG A 29 4.55 -14.56 -5.51
C ARG A 29 4.92 -13.98 -6.88
N SER A 30 6.07 -13.33 -6.97
CA SER A 30 6.43 -12.54 -8.16
C SER A 30 7.94 -12.40 -8.34
N GLU A 31 8.74 -13.31 -7.76
CA GLU A 31 10.21 -13.29 -7.87
C GLU A 31 10.84 -11.95 -7.43
N GLY A 32 10.13 -11.18 -6.60
CA GLY A 32 10.56 -9.88 -6.12
C GLY A 32 10.17 -8.70 -7.00
N GLN A 33 9.45 -8.93 -8.10
CA GLN A 33 8.84 -7.89 -8.93
C GLN A 33 7.60 -7.33 -8.22
N LEU A 34 7.59 -6.02 -8.01
CA LEU A 34 6.55 -5.32 -7.27
C LEU A 34 6.04 -4.12 -8.08
N VAL A 35 4.85 -3.65 -7.73
CA VAL A 35 4.30 -2.37 -8.19
C VAL A 35 4.00 -1.52 -6.97
N VAL A 36 4.47 -0.27 -7.00
CA VAL A 36 4.13 0.74 -6.01
C VAL A 36 3.22 1.79 -6.63
N THR A 37 2.19 2.20 -5.92
CA THR A 37 1.28 3.27 -6.33
C THR A 37 0.76 4.04 -5.10
N ILE A 38 -0.05 5.07 -5.31
CA ILE A 38 -0.71 5.84 -4.25
C ILE A 38 -2.08 5.26 -3.90
N ASP A 39 -2.54 5.54 -2.67
CA ASP A 39 -3.94 5.40 -2.29
C ASP A 39 -4.62 6.78 -2.18
N ARG A 40 -5.92 6.81 -1.88
CA ARG A 40 -6.64 8.03 -1.49
C ARG A 40 -6.14 8.59 -0.16
N ASP A 41 -5.70 7.71 0.73
CA ASP A 41 -4.95 8.10 1.90
C ASP A 41 -3.49 8.44 1.54
N PRO A 42 -2.80 9.28 2.32
CA PRO A 42 -1.44 9.71 2.02
C PRO A 42 -0.42 8.62 2.36
N CYS A 43 -0.54 7.46 1.71
CA CYS A 43 0.31 6.29 1.83
C CYS A 43 0.60 5.70 0.45
N LEU A 44 1.58 4.79 0.40
CA LEU A 44 1.86 3.99 -0.78
C LEU A 44 1.31 2.59 -0.64
N LEU A 45 0.76 2.06 -1.72
CA LEU A 45 0.36 0.67 -1.85
C LEU A 45 1.46 -0.07 -2.60
N ILE A 46 1.85 -1.23 -2.10
CA ILE A 46 2.86 -2.09 -2.73
C ILE A 46 2.24 -3.48 -2.97
N TYR A 47 2.25 -3.91 -4.23
CA TYR A 47 1.68 -5.17 -4.69
C TYR A 47 2.76 -6.04 -5.33
N PRO A 48 2.69 -7.38 -5.19
CA PRO A 48 3.29 -8.30 -6.14
C PRO A 48 2.71 -8.04 -7.53
N LEU A 49 3.55 -8.06 -8.56
CA LEU A 49 3.13 -7.75 -9.94
C LEU A 49 1.85 -8.50 -10.39
N PRO A 50 1.70 -9.83 -10.20
CA PRO A 50 0.50 -10.55 -10.62
C PRO A 50 -0.78 -10.14 -9.86
N ASP A 51 -0.64 -9.63 -8.64
CA ASP A 51 -1.76 -9.11 -7.86
C ASP A 51 -2.17 -7.72 -8.38
N TRP A 52 -1.20 -6.88 -8.75
CA TRP A 52 -1.45 -5.58 -9.38
C TRP A 52 -2.14 -5.73 -10.74
N GLU A 53 -1.66 -6.59 -11.62
CA GLU A 53 -2.24 -6.78 -12.97
C GLU A 53 -3.73 -7.18 -12.93
N GLN A 54 -4.17 -7.87 -11.87
CA GLN A 54 -5.59 -8.16 -11.66
C GLN A 54 -6.39 -6.93 -11.26
N ILE A 55 -5.81 -6.05 -10.45
CA ILE A 55 -6.43 -4.78 -10.01
C ILE A 55 -6.46 -3.80 -11.19
N GLU A 56 -5.35 -3.66 -11.90
CA GLU A 56 -5.21 -2.79 -13.05
C GLU A 56 -6.24 -3.11 -14.13
N ARG A 57 -6.42 -4.39 -14.49
CA ARG A 57 -7.46 -4.81 -15.45
C ARG A 57 -8.86 -4.37 -15.02
N LYS A 58 -9.19 -4.48 -13.73
CA LYS A 58 -10.47 -4.02 -13.18
C LYS A 58 -10.59 -2.50 -13.25
N LEU A 59 -9.54 -1.77 -12.87
CA LEU A 59 -9.51 -0.30 -12.94
C LEU A 59 -9.67 0.19 -14.38
N MET A 60 -9.01 -0.45 -15.33
CA MET A 60 -9.09 -0.10 -16.76
C MET A 60 -10.44 -0.46 -17.39
N SER A 61 -11.19 -1.41 -16.82
CA SER A 61 -12.57 -1.71 -17.25
C SER A 61 -13.63 -0.70 -16.77
N LEU A 62 -13.26 0.25 -15.88
CA LEU A 62 -14.22 1.23 -15.36
C LEU A 62 -14.69 2.21 -16.46
N PRO A 63 -15.96 2.64 -16.45
CA PRO A 63 -16.49 3.56 -17.45
C PRO A 63 -15.74 4.90 -17.45
N THR A 64 -15.08 5.22 -18.55
CA THR A 64 -14.25 6.45 -18.67
C THR A 64 -15.07 7.73 -18.75
N LEU A 65 -16.38 7.65 -19.04
CA LEU A 65 -17.27 8.82 -19.03
C LEU A 65 -17.60 9.29 -17.60
N GLN A 66 -17.46 8.42 -16.60
CA GLN A 66 -17.68 8.78 -15.20
C GLN A 66 -16.43 9.45 -14.61
N GLU A 67 -16.61 10.65 -14.07
CA GLU A 67 -15.51 11.45 -13.50
C GLU A 67 -14.75 10.71 -12.38
N ARG A 68 -15.49 10.07 -11.48
CA ARG A 68 -14.94 9.28 -10.38
C ARG A 68 -14.03 8.15 -10.88
N SER A 69 -14.43 7.46 -11.96
CA SER A 69 -13.65 6.40 -12.59
C SER A 69 -12.35 6.92 -13.17
N ARG A 70 -12.41 8.03 -13.94
CA ARG A 70 -11.18 8.68 -14.47
C ARG A 70 -10.24 9.12 -13.37
N ARG A 71 -10.78 9.66 -12.26
CA ARG A 71 -9.99 10.09 -11.11
C ARG A 71 -9.27 8.90 -10.48
N LEU A 72 -9.96 7.79 -10.28
CA LEU A 72 -9.37 6.58 -9.69
C LEU A 72 -8.28 5.98 -10.60
N GLN A 73 -8.52 5.92 -11.92
CA GLN A 73 -7.52 5.48 -12.90
C GLN A 73 -6.27 6.37 -12.87
N ARG A 74 -6.42 7.70 -12.87
CA ARG A 74 -5.29 8.64 -12.81
C ARG A 74 -4.51 8.52 -11.51
N LEU A 75 -5.21 8.39 -10.37
CA LEU A 75 -4.55 8.25 -9.08
C LEU A 75 -3.80 6.91 -9.00
N MET A 76 -4.48 5.79 -9.18
CA MET A 76 -3.86 4.48 -8.95
C MET A 76 -3.02 3.98 -10.14
N VAL A 77 -3.57 3.97 -11.36
CA VAL A 77 -2.82 3.47 -12.53
C VAL A 77 -1.79 4.50 -12.97
N GLY A 78 -2.14 5.78 -12.98
CA GLY A 78 -1.22 6.85 -13.41
C GLY A 78 0.03 7.02 -12.52
N HIS A 79 -0.01 6.56 -11.27
CA HIS A 79 1.14 6.59 -10.35
C HIS A 79 1.78 5.21 -10.15
N ALA A 80 1.24 4.15 -10.76
CA ALA A 80 1.79 2.82 -10.65
C ALA A 80 3.18 2.75 -11.28
N THR A 81 4.16 2.32 -10.49
CA THR A 81 5.55 2.18 -10.91
C THR A 81 6.04 0.78 -10.54
N GLU A 82 6.55 0.05 -11.53
CA GLU A 82 7.23 -1.22 -11.32
C GLU A 82 8.57 -1.00 -10.59
N ILE A 83 8.84 -1.81 -9.58
CA ILE A 83 10.08 -1.80 -8.80
C ILE A 83 10.49 -3.24 -8.48
N ASP A 84 11.78 -3.47 -8.32
CA ASP A 84 12.33 -4.79 -7.98
C ASP A 84 12.97 -4.80 -6.59
N LEU A 85 12.93 -5.97 -5.95
CA LEU A 85 13.79 -6.27 -4.82
C LEU A 85 15.23 -6.46 -5.29
N ASP A 86 16.14 -5.68 -4.73
CA ASP A 86 17.57 -5.89 -4.96
C ASP A 86 18.09 -7.15 -4.22
N ALA A 87 19.34 -7.53 -4.48
CA ALA A 87 19.98 -8.68 -3.86
C ALA A 87 20.06 -8.60 -2.32
N GLN A 88 19.88 -7.42 -1.72
CA GLN A 88 19.85 -7.22 -0.27
C GLN A 88 18.41 -7.22 0.28
N GLY A 89 17.41 -7.38 -0.58
CA GLY A 89 16.00 -7.35 -0.23
C GLY A 89 15.47 -5.94 0.02
N ARG A 90 16.06 -4.93 -0.62
CA ARG A 90 15.58 -3.54 -0.57
C ARG A 90 14.76 -3.20 -1.79
N VAL A 91 13.84 -2.27 -1.62
CA VAL A 91 13.13 -1.60 -2.71
C VAL A 91 13.54 -0.14 -2.75
N LEU A 92 13.70 0.41 -3.96
CA LEU A 92 13.88 1.85 -4.16
C LEU A 92 12.50 2.48 -4.43
N LEU A 93 12.10 3.44 -3.59
CA LEU A 93 10.82 4.12 -3.76
C LEU A 93 11.01 5.36 -4.64
N PRO A 94 10.19 5.52 -5.72
CA PRO A 94 10.23 6.70 -6.57
C PRO A 94 10.10 8.00 -5.76
N PRO A 95 10.89 9.04 -6.04
CA PRO A 95 10.86 10.30 -5.30
C PRO A 95 9.47 10.94 -5.20
N GLU A 96 8.73 10.94 -6.30
CA GLU A 96 7.41 11.56 -6.43
C GLU A 96 6.38 10.85 -5.54
N LEU A 97 6.47 9.52 -5.44
CA LEU A 97 5.62 8.72 -4.55
C LEU A 97 5.96 8.94 -3.08
N ARG A 98 7.26 9.06 -2.76
CA ARG A 98 7.70 9.40 -1.40
C ARG A 98 7.18 10.78 -0.98
N GLU A 99 7.25 11.76 -1.87
CA GLU A 99 6.73 13.11 -1.63
C GLU A 99 5.22 13.06 -1.35
N TYR A 100 4.45 12.37 -2.19
CA TYR A 100 3.01 12.20 -1.99
C TYR A 100 2.67 11.62 -0.61
N ALA A 101 3.30 10.50 -0.24
CA ALA A 101 3.05 9.83 1.02
C ALA A 101 3.67 10.55 2.23
N GLY A 102 4.48 11.60 2.01
CA GLY A 102 5.22 12.29 3.06
C GLY A 102 6.28 11.41 3.73
N LEU A 103 6.82 10.44 3.00
CA LEU A 103 7.81 9.50 3.52
C LEU A 103 9.17 10.19 3.65
N SER A 104 9.62 10.31 4.90
CA SER A 104 10.97 10.77 5.23
C SER A 104 11.85 9.57 5.62
N ARG A 105 12.17 9.41 6.90
CA ARG A 105 13.05 8.35 7.41
C ARG A 105 12.29 7.22 8.09
N HIS A 106 11.26 7.54 8.85
CA HIS A 106 10.53 6.60 9.69
C HIS A 106 9.18 6.27 9.09
N ALA A 107 8.89 4.98 8.91
CA ALA A 107 7.70 4.54 8.24
C ALA A 107 7.09 3.30 8.90
N MET A 108 5.80 3.10 8.64
CA MET A 108 5.02 1.94 9.05
C MET A 108 4.63 1.13 7.82
N LEU A 109 5.06 -0.13 7.80
CA LEU A 109 4.70 -1.10 6.78
C LEU A 109 3.57 -1.99 7.33
N ILE A 110 2.40 -1.93 6.70
CA ILE A 110 1.19 -2.64 7.11
C ILE A 110 0.85 -3.69 6.06
N GLY A 111 0.81 -4.96 6.45
CA GLY A 111 0.34 -6.03 5.59
C GLY A 111 -1.16 -6.17 5.62
N GLN A 112 -1.81 -5.96 4.47
CA GLN A 112 -3.25 -6.12 4.31
C GLN A 112 -3.56 -7.03 3.10
N GLY A 113 -3.37 -8.32 3.31
CA GLY A 113 -3.85 -9.30 2.37
C GLY A 113 -2.95 -9.52 1.16
N ASN A 114 -3.37 -9.03 0.00
CA ASN A 114 -2.61 -9.10 -1.24
C ASN A 114 -1.66 -7.91 -1.42
N ARG A 115 -1.65 -6.96 -0.48
CA ARG A 115 -0.82 -5.76 -0.56
C ARG A 115 -0.13 -5.42 0.75
N LEU A 116 0.86 -4.56 0.64
CA LEU A 116 1.42 -3.80 1.74
C LEU A 116 0.98 -2.33 1.59
N GLU A 117 0.82 -1.67 2.71
CA GLU A 117 0.69 -0.21 2.76
C GLU A 117 1.94 0.34 3.46
N LEU A 118 2.49 1.41 2.92
CA LEU A 118 3.65 2.10 3.47
C LEU A 118 3.26 3.53 3.81
N TRP A 119 3.33 3.83 5.10
CA TRP A 119 2.90 5.08 5.68
C TRP A 119 4.09 5.79 6.34
N ASP A 120 4.07 7.12 6.36
CA ASP A 120 4.84 7.85 7.37
C ASP A 120 4.39 7.42 8.78
N GLU A 121 5.34 7.21 9.70
CA GLU A 121 5.03 6.66 11.02
C GLU A 121 4.10 7.56 11.85
N ALA A 122 4.28 8.87 11.78
CA ALA A 122 3.46 9.82 12.53
C ALA A 122 2.05 9.89 11.94
N ARG A 123 1.94 9.99 10.62
CA ARG A 123 0.64 9.99 9.91
C ARG A 123 -0.15 8.70 10.15
N TRP A 124 0.51 7.54 10.13
CA TRP A 124 -0.14 6.28 10.49
C TRP A 124 -0.68 6.29 11.92
N SER A 125 0.13 6.77 12.87
CA SER A 125 -0.26 6.79 14.28
C SER A 125 -1.47 7.70 14.51
N GLU A 126 -1.45 8.90 13.95
CA GLU A 126 -2.58 9.84 13.99
C GLU A 126 -3.83 9.22 13.35
N ARG A 127 -3.69 8.64 12.15
CA ARG A 127 -4.82 8.09 11.42
C ARG A 127 -5.44 6.87 12.11
N ARG A 128 -4.61 5.96 12.62
CA ARG A 128 -5.04 4.81 13.42
C ARG A 128 -5.79 5.28 14.66
N ASP A 129 -5.24 6.25 15.39
CA ASP A 129 -5.86 6.76 16.61
C ASP A 129 -7.20 7.46 16.33
N TYR A 130 -7.32 8.14 15.18
CA TYR A 130 -8.59 8.65 14.68
C TYR A 130 -9.60 7.52 14.46
N TRP A 131 -9.26 6.49 13.68
CA TRP A 131 -10.15 5.36 13.39
C TRP A 131 -10.59 4.59 14.64
N VAL A 132 -9.72 4.48 15.64
CA VAL A 132 -10.06 3.82 16.92
C VAL A 132 -11.06 4.64 17.75
N LYS A 133 -11.06 5.96 17.60
CA LYS A 133 -11.89 6.87 18.41
C LYS A 133 -13.19 7.29 17.71
N SER A 134 -13.32 7.11 16.40
CA SER A 134 -14.51 7.54 15.65
C SER A 134 -15.70 6.62 15.91
N GLU A 135 -16.77 7.18 16.50
CA GLU A 135 -18.05 6.48 16.76
C GLU A 135 -18.71 5.96 15.47
N GLU A 136 -18.54 6.68 14.36
CA GLU A 136 -18.99 6.28 13.02
C GLU A 136 -18.28 4.99 12.56
N THR A 137 -16.96 4.89 12.80
CA THR A 137 -16.18 3.67 12.52
C THR A 137 -16.59 2.51 13.42
N ALA A 138 -16.88 2.76 14.70
CA ALA A 138 -17.35 1.69 15.60
C ALA A 138 -18.69 1.10 15.16
N THR A 139 -19.62 1.94 14.69
CA THR A 139 -20.94 1.52 14.22
C THR A 139 -20.85 0.73 12.90
N ASP A 140 -20.10 1.25 11.93
CA ASP A 140 -19.91 0.59 10.64
C ASP A 140 -19.16 -0.73 10.77
N LEU A 141 -18.11 -0.78 11.60
CA LEU A 141 -17.38 -2.02 11.86
C LEU A 141 -18.26 -3.09 12.50
N SER A 142 -19.16 -2.74 13.42
CA SER A 142 -20.07 -3.72 14.04
C SER A 142 -20.95 -4.39 12.97
N ALA A 143 -21.58 -3.60 12.11
CA ALA A 143 -22.45 -4.11 11.06
C ALA A 143 -21.69 -4.98 10.04
N GLU A 144 -20.48 -4.58 9.66
CA GLU A 144 -19.64 -5.38 8.77
C GLU A 144 -19.17 -6.68 9.44
N LEU A 145 -18.75 -6.64 10.71
CA LEU A 145 -18.31 -7.83 11.45
C LEU A 145 -19.46 -8.84 11.64
N ASP A 146 -20.67 -8.36 11.91
CA ASP A 146 -21.86 -9.21 12.00
C ASP A 146 -22.16 -9.93 10.67
N SER A 147 -21.87 -9.26 9.54
CA SER A 147 -22.04 -9.86 8.20
C SER A 147 -21.03 -10.97 7.89
N LEU A 148 -19.90 -11.01 8.59
CA LEU A 148 -18.83 -11.99 8.35
C LEU A 148 -19.13 -13.39 8.91
N SER A 149 -20.30 -13.60 9.52
CA SER A 149 -20.72 -14.91 10.07
C SER A 149 -19.64 -15.56 10.93
N LEU A 150 -18.98 -14.77 11.79
CA LEU A 150 -17.91 -15.22 12.69
C LEU A 150 -18.44 -15.99 13.89
#